data_AF-N1QVC3-F1
#
_entry.id   AF-N1QVC3-F1
#
_cell.length_a   1.000
_cell.length_b   1.000
_cell.length_c   1.000
_cell.angle_alpha   90.00
_cell.angle_beta   90.00
_cell.angle_gamma   90.00
#
_symmetry.space_group_name_H-M   'P 1'
#
loop_
_entity.id
_entity.type
_entity.pdbx_description
1 polymer ?
#
loop_
_entity_poly.entity_id
_entity_poly.type
_entity_poly.pdbx_seq_one_letter_code
_entity_poly.pdbx_strand_id
1 'polypeptide(L)'
;MARPGMAGRLAKLGAVDVEYKRVPCVYEGKNLSVRVDERSRAPSELAVTILYQGGQTDIVEIDVAQVGSFNWMFMTHDHGPAWSTSEAPPGPLQLRAVVTSGFDGAWVYAEHEVLPRQWHAGEVYDTGVQITAIAQEACSPCDTQEWK
;
A
#
# COMPACT_ATOMS: atom_id res chain seq x y z
N MET A 1 1.51 -18.96 -17.65
CA MET A 1 2.34 -19.67 -16.63
C MET A 1 2.84 -21.02 -17.17
N ALA A 2 3.83 -21.64 -16.51
CA ALA A 2 4.25 -23.00 -16.85
C ALA A 2 3.10 -24.00 -16.63
N ARG A 3 2.98 -25.00 -17.52
CA ARG A 3 2.11 -26.17 -17.26
C ARG A 3 2.60 -26.93 -16.01
N PRO A 4 1.73 -27.67 -15.30
CA PRO A 4 2.12 -28.48 -14.15
C PRO A 4 3.37 -29.32 -14.42
N GLY A 5 4.37 -29.26 -13.53
CA GLY A 5 5.64 -29.99 -13.65
C GLY A 5 6.69 -29.37 -14.58
N MET A 6 6.37 -28.29 -15.32
CA MET A 6 7.27 -27.70 -16.33
C MET A 6 8.05 -26.48 -15.84
N ALA A 7 7.89 -26.08 -14.57
CA ALA A 7 8.52 -24.89 -13.99
C ALA A 7 10.06 -24.89 -14.17
N GLY A 8 10.72 -26.04 -13.93
CA GLY A 8 12.17 -26.17 -14.10
C GLY A 8 12.65 -26.05 -15.55
N ARG A 9 11.80 -26.37 -16.54
CA ARG A 9 12.12 -26.15 -17.96
C ARG A 9 11.93 -24.69 -18.34
N LEU A 10 10.85 -24.06 -17.88
CA LEU A 10 10.61 -22.63 -18.12
C LEU A 10 11.76 -21.78 -17.54
N ALA A 11 12.20 -22.07 -16.31
CA ALA A 11 13.30 -21.35 -15.66
C ALA A 11 14.62 -21.41 -16.45
N LYS A 12 14.87 -22.50 -17.19
CA LYS A 12 16.08 -22.67 -18.01
C LYS A 12 16.08 -21.84 -19.30
N LEU A 13 14.95 -21.30 -19.73
CA LEU A 13 14.87 -20.50 -20.95
C LEU A 13 15.53 -19.11 -20.80
N GLY A 14 15.67 -18.62 -19.55
CA GLY A 14 16.29 -17.33 -19.24
C GLY A 14 15.40 -16.13 -19.56
N ALA A 15 14.85 -16.07 -20.77
CA ALA A 15 13.89 -15.05 -21.20
C ALA A 15 12.77 -15.68 -22.03
N VAL A 16 11.56 -15.16 -21.85
CA VAL A 16 10.38 -15.53 -22.62
C VAL A 16 9.50 -14.30 -22.80
N ASP A 17 8.80 -14.23 -23.92
CA ASP A 17 7.76 -13.23 -24.11
C ASP A 17 6.58 -13.57 -23.19
N VAL A 18 6.05 -12.56 -22.51
CA VAL A 18 4.93 -12.69 -21.60
C VAL A 18 3.87 -11.65 -21.92
N GLU A 19 2.63 -12.10 -21.89
CA GLU A 19 1.48 -11.21 -21.80
C GLU A 19 1.16 -11.04 -20.31
N TYR A 20 0.82 -9.81 -19.91
CA TYR A 20 0.41 -9.49 -18.56
C TYR A 20 -0.72 -8.49 -18.56
N LYS A 21 -1.51 -8.51 -17.49
CA LYS A 21 -2.58 -7.57 -17.24
C LYS A 21 -2.62 -7.28 -15.75
N ARG A 22 -2.88 -6.02 -15.39
CA ARG A 22 -3.07 -5.61 -14.00
C ARG A 22 -4.40 -6.19 -13.50
N VAL A 23 -4.38 -6.82 -12.33
CA VAL A 23 -5.57 -7.39 -11.68
C VAL A 23 -5.65 -6.91 -10.24
N PRO A 24 -6.85 -6.83 -9.62
CA PRO A 24 -6.97 -6.45 -8.22
C PRO A 24 -6.28 -7.45 -7.28
N CYS A 25 -5.46 -6.94 -6.37
CA CYS A 25 -4.89 -7.73 -5.29
C CYS A 25 -5.94 -8.02 -4.22
N VAL A 26 -6.05 -9.28 -3.80
CA VAL A 26 -6.94 -9.71 -2.72
C VAL A 26 -6.10 -10.40 -1.64
N TYR A 27 -6.11 -9.84 -0.43
CA TYR A 27 -5.41 -10.39 0.72
C TYR A 27 -6.43 -10.87 1.78
N GLU A 28 -6.80 -12.14 1.71
CA GLU A 28 -7.81 -12.72 2.62
C GLU A 28 -7.37 -12.59 4.09
N GLY A 29 -8.24 -11.99 4.91
CA GLY A 29 -8.00 -11.81 6.35
C GLY A 29 -6.88 -10.82 6.69
N LYS A 30 -6.44 -9.97 5.76
CA LYS A 30 -5.41 -8.95 5.98
C LYS A 30 -5.90 -7.59 5.51
N ASN A 31 -5.90 -6.60 6.42
CA ASN A 31 -6.10 -5.20 6.05
C ASN A 31 -4.78 -4.60 5.57
N LEU A 32 -4.88 -3.42 4.96
CA LEU A 32 -3.72 -2.55 4.74
C LEU A 32 -2.97 -2.43 6.08
N SER A 33 -1.67 -2.70 6.04
CA SER A 33 -0.84 -2.67 7.24
C SER A 33 0.38 -1.79 7.01
N VAL A 34 0.89 -1.24 8.11
CA VAL A 34 2.02 -0.31 8.12
C VAL A 34 3.11 -0.94 8.95
N ARG A 35 4.25 -1.24 8.33
CA ARG A 35 5.45 -1.66 9.05
C ARG A 35 6.34 -0.46 9.31
N VAL A 36 6.70 -0.20 10.56
CA VAL A 36 7.66 0.86 10.88
C VAL A 36 9.06 0.40 10.47
N ASP A 37 9.75 1.21 9.69
CA ASP A 37 11.10 0.91 9.21
C ASP A 37 12.14 1.07 10.33
N GLU A 38 13.22 0.28 10.26
CA GLU A 38 14.33 0.27 11.23
C GLU A 38 15.01 1.63 11.39
N ARG A 39 14.99 2.48 10.35
CA ARG A 39 15.61 3.82 10.44
C ARG A 39 14.76 4.83 11.21
N SER A 40 13.52 4.50 11.58
CA SER A 40 12.62 5.41 12.28
C SER A 40 13.08 5.72 13.70
N ARG A 41 12.89 6.96 14.15
CA ARG A 41 13.18 7.41 15.51
C ARG A 41 11.98 8.13 16.10
N ALA A 42 11.30 7.47 17.02
CA ALA A 42 10.17 8.06 17.71
C ALA A 42 10.57 9.31 18.51
N PRO A 43 9.72 10.35 18.56
CA PRO A 43 8.38 10.38 17.97
C PRO A 43 8.30 10.91 16.54
N SER A 44 9.29 11.66 16.05
CA SER A 44 9.12 12.55 14.89
C SER A 44 9.62 11.98 13.56
N GLU A 45 10.68 11.16 13.57
CA GLU A 45 11.24 10.56 12.35
C GLU A 45 10.54 9.24 12.08
N LEU A 46 9.45 9.28 11.32
CA LEU A 46 8.65 8.10 11.00
C LEU A 46 8.91 7.69 9.55
N ALA A 47 9.44 6.48 9.36
CA ALA A 47 9.49 5.83 8.05
C ALA A 47 8.69 4.54 8.12
N VAL A 48 7.87 4.28 7.09
CA VAL A 48 6.98 3.13 7.05
C VAL A 48 7.01 2.44 5.70
N THR A 49 6.77 1.13 5.72
CA THR A 49 6.51 0.32 4.54
C THR A 49 5.05 -0.12 4.54
N ILE A 50 4.35 0.10 3.44
CA ILE A 50 2.98 -0.37 3.26
C ILE A 50 2.97 -1.85 2.89
N LEU A 51 2.09 -2.61 3.55
CA LEU A 51 1.85 -4.03 3.34
C LEU A 51 0.38 -4.29 3.02
N TYR A 52 0.12 -5.37 2.27
CA TYR A 52 -1.23 -5.85 1.96
C TYR A 52 -2.15 -4.81 1.31
N GLN A 53 -1.59 -3.96 0.44
CA GLN A 53 -2.40 -3.01 -0.33
C GLN A 53 -3.32 -3.77 -1.30
N GLY A 54 -4.62 -3.76 -1.00
CA GLY A 54 -5.64 -4.41 -1.81
C GLY A 54 -6.07 -3.59 -3.04
N GLY A 55 -6.88 -4.24 -3.87
CA GLY A 55 -7.47 -3.65 -5.06
C GLY A 55 -6.49 -3.54 -6.22
N GLN A 56 -6.96 -2.93 -7.30
CA GLN A 56 -6.13 -2.55 -8.44
C GLN A 56 -5.85 -1.05 -8.34
N THR A 57 -5.05 -0.68 -7.34
CA THR A 57 -4.82 0.72 -6.99
C THR A 57 -3.33 1.00 -6.82
N ASP A 58 -2.98 2.28 -6.82
CA ASP A 58 -1.71 2.83 -6.37
C ASP A 58 -2.01 3.80 -5.22
N ILE A 59 -1.22 3.77 -4.14
CA ILE A 59 -1.27 4.82 -3.13
C ILE A 59 -0.42 5.99 -3.63
N VAL A 60 -1.03 7.17 -3.75
CA VAL A 60 -0.38 8.36 -4.30
C VAL A 60 -0.10 9.43 -3.25
N GLU A 61 -0.71 9.31 -2.08
CA GLU A 61 -0.54 10.22 -0.96
C GLU A 61 -0.80 9.49 0.36
N ILE A 62 -0.01 9.78 1.39
CA ILE A 62 -0.23 9.31 2.75
C ILE A 62 -0.05 10.49 3.69
N ASP A 63 -1.00 10.65 4.61
CA ASP A 63 -0.88 11.59 5.71
C ASP A 63 -1.01 10.90 7.05
N VAL A 64 -0.33 11.47 8.04
CA VAL A 64 -0.45 11.09 9.45
C VAL A 64 -0.88 12.29 10.28
N ALA A 65 -1.69 12.03 11.30
CA ALA A 65 -2.08 13.02 12.30
C ALA A 65 -2.10 12.36 13.67
N GLN A 66 -1.99 13.17 14.73
CA GLN A 66 -2.34 12.69 16.05
C GLN A 66 -3.84 12.35 16.08
N VAL A 67 -4.22 11.24 16.73
CA VAL A 67 -5.63 10.85 16.90
C VAL A 67 -6.44 12.02 17.49
N GLY A 68 -7.55 12.34 16.84
CA GLY A 68 -8.44 13.47 17.20
C GLY A 68 -8.00 14.84 16.69
N SER A 69 -6.86 14.95 16.00
CA SER A 69 -6.39 16.18 15.34
C SER A 69 -6.86 16.25 13.89
N PHE A 70 -7.11 17.48 13.41
CA PHE A 70 -7.34 17.77 12.00
C PHE A 70 -6.07 18.28 11.27
N ASN A 71 -4.95 18.38 11.99
CA ASN A 71 -3.67 18.81 11.43
C ASN A 71 -2.93 17.60 10.86
N TRP A 72 -3.15 17.34 9.58
CA TRP A 72 -2.53 16.25 8.83
C TRP A 72 -1.15 16.66 8.31
N MET A 73 -0.15 15.82 8.57
CA MET A 73 1.21 15.94 8.05
C MET A 73 1.40 14.96 6.92
N PHE A 74 1.85 15.45 5.78
CA PHE A 74 2.12 14.60 4.62
C PHE A 74 3.36 13.74 4.85
N MET A 75 3.35 12.56 4.22
CA MET A 75 4.51 11.69 4.10
C MET A 75 5.10 11.81 2.70
N THR A 76 6.43 11.80 2.62
CA THR A 76 7.18 11.77 1.37
C THR A 76 7.25 10.33 0.86
N HIS A 77 6.97 10.12 -0.42
CA HIS A 77 7.21 8.84 -1.10
C HIS A 77 8.72 8.66 -1.31
N ASP A 78 9.30 7.62 -0.73
CA ASP A 78 10.74 7.38 -0.84
C ASP A 78 11.08 6.50 -2.04
N HIS A 79 10.54 5.27 -2.05
CA HIS A 79 10.71 4.29 -3.10
C HIS A 79 9.78 3.10 -2.87
N GLY A 80 9.29 2.46 -3.92
CA GLY A 80 8.43 1.28 -3.80
C GLY A 80 7.26 1.54 -2.81
N PRO A 81 7.06 0.68 -1.80
CA PRO A 81 6.03 0.87 -0.78
C PRO A 81 6.47 1.71 0.43
N ALA A 82 7.64 2.37 0.38
CA ALA A 82 8.21 3.11 1.51
C ALA A 82 7.85 4.61 1.49
N TRP A 83 7.46 5.12 2.65
CA TRP A 83 7.07 6.50 2.89
C TRP A 83 7.71 7.02 4.17
N SER A 84 7.98 8.32 4.26
CA SER A 84 8.56 8.90 5.48
C SER A 84 8.15 10.34 5.77
N THR A 85 8.26 10.74 7.03
CA THR A 85 8.15 12.13 7.48
C THR A 85 9.09 12.37 8.66
N SER A 86 9.67 13.56 8.74
CA SER A 86 10.46 14.02 9.89
C SER A 86 9.64 14.82 10.90
N GLU A 87 8.34 14.98 10.66
CA GLU A 87 7.44 15.84 11.43
C GLU A 87 6.25 15.07 12.03
N ALA A 88 6.44 13.76 12.30
CA ALA A 88 5.39 12.96 12.92
C ALA A 88 5.00 13.50 14.32
N PRO A 89 3.70 13.65 14.63
CA PRO A 89 3.26 14.13 15.93
C PRO A 89 3.65 13.21 17.11
N PRO A 90 3.90 13.74 18.32
CA PRO A 90 4.39 12.95 19.47
C PRO A 90 3.35 12.11 20.23
N GLY A 91 2.21 11.81 19.61
CA GLY A 91 1.10 11.07 20.21
C GLY A 91 0.71 9.82 19.41
N PRO A 92 -0.36 9.12 19.82
CA PRO A 92 -0.94 8.07 18.99
C PRO A 92 -1.38 8.64 17.64
N LEU A 93 -1.09 7.92 16.56
CA LEU A 93 -1.28 8.40 15.20
C LEU A 93 -2.41 7.67 14.49
N GLN A 94 -3.18 8.45 13.73
CA GLN A 94 -4.12 7.99 12.70
C GLN A 94 -3.51 8.25 11.32
N LEU A 95 -3.95 7.46 10.33
CA LEU A 95 -3.44 7.50 8.97
C LEU A 95 -4.60 7.63 7.97
N ARG A 96 -4.36 8.40 6.90
CA ARG A 96 -5.20 8.40 5.70
C ARG A 96 -4.32 8.31 4.47
N ALA A 97 -4.89 7.82 3.37
CA ALA A 97 -4.20 7.72 2.10
C ALA A 97 -5.13 8.06 0.94
N VAL A 98 -4.56 8.55 -0.16
CA VAL A 98 -5.26 8.63 -1.45
C VAL A 98 -4.84 7.43 -2.29
N VAL A 99 -5.83 6.72 -2.81
CA VAL A 99 -5.63 5.62 -3.75
C VAL A 99 -6.20 5.97 -5.11
N THR A 100 -5.60 5.46 -6.19
CA THR A 100 -6.23 5.52 -7.51
C THR A 100 -7.53 4.69 -7.52
N SER A 101 -8.60 5.23 -8.11
CA SER A 101 -9.92 4.60 -8.15
C SER A 101 -10.74 5.14 -9.32
N GLY A 102 -11.12 4.27 -10.26
CA GLY A 102 -11.67 4.72 -11.53
C GLY A 102 -10.64 5.58 -12.29
N PHE A 103 -11.08 6.70 -12.85
CA PHE A 103 -10.20 7.68 -13.48
C PHE A 103 -9.65 8.75 -12.51
N ASP A 104 -10.02 8.67 -11.23
CA ASP A 104 -9.74 9.66 -10.20
C ASP A 104 -8.97 9.06 -9.01
N GLY A 105 -8.78 9.85 -7.95
CA GLY A 105 -8.29 9.41 -6.64
C GLY A 105 -9.44 9.33 -5.62
N ALA A 106 -9.32 8.43 -4.64
CA ALA A 106 -10.24 8.31 -3.53
C ALA A 106 -9.48 8.29 -2.21
N TRP A 107 -9.99 8.99 -1.20
CA TRP A 107 -9.46 8.92 0.15
C TRP A 107 -9.90 7.63 0.85
N VAL A 108 -8.97 7.02 1.57
CA VAL A 108 -9.21 5.95 2.54
C VAL A 108 -8.66 6.35 3.90
N TYR A 109 -9.37 5.99 4.96
CA TYR A 109 -9.08 6.43 6.32
C TYR A 109 -9.05 5.24 7.25
N ALA A 110 -8.05 5.18 8.14
CA ALA A 110 -8.15 4.32 9.30
C ALA A 110 -9.14 4.94 10.29
N GLU A 111 -10.16 4.19 10.71
CA GLU A 111 -11.17 4.66 11.67
C GLU A 111 -10.69 4.60 13.13
N HIS A 112 -9.48 4.09 13.36
CA HIS A 112 -8.88 3.92 14.67
C HIS A 112 -7.42 4.36 14.70
N GLU A 113 -6.85 4.37 15.90
CA GLU A 113 -5.41 4.53 16.14
C GLU A 113 -4.63 3.44 15.40
N VAL A 114 -3.72 3.84 14.51
CA VAL A 114 -2.86 2.91 13.75
C VAL A 114 -1.53 2.71 14.47
N LEU A 115 -0.86 3.80 14.87
CA LEU A 115 0.42 3.71 15.57
C LEU A 115 0.27 4.21 17.00
N PRO A 116 0.69 3.44 18.02
CA PRO A 116 0.69 3.91 19.39
C PRO A 116 1.75 4.99 19.60
N ARG A 117 1.65 5.72 20.72
CA ARG A 117 2.63 6.78 21.07
C ARG A 117 4.08 6.31 21.04
N GLN A 118 4.33 5.06 21.45
CA GLN A 118 5.65 4.43 21.42
C GLN A 118 5.65 3.30 20.40
N TRP A 119 5.38 3.63 19.14
CA TRP A 119 5.58 2.69 18.05
C TRP A 119 7.04 2.24 17.98
N HIS A 120 7.27 1.02 17.49
CA HIS A 120 8.59 0.40 17.45
C HIS A 120 9.00 0.06 16.02
N ALA A 121 10.26 0.34 15.71
CA ALA A 121 10.91 -0.11 14.50
C ALA A 121 10.76 -1.64 14.32
N GLY A 122 10.50 -2.07 13.08
CA GLY A 122 10.30 -3.46 12.71
C GLY A 122 8.88 -4.01 12.95
N GLU A 123 8.08 -3.35 13.80
CA GLU A 123 6.71 -3.79 14.08
C GLU A 123 5.73 -3.45 12.97
N VAL A 124 4.68 -4.27 12.86
CA VAL A 124 3.60 -4.13 11.89
C VAL A 124 2.31 -3.79 12.61
N TYR A 125 1.65 -2.72 12.16
CA TYR A 125 0.39 -2.24 12.69
C TYR A 125 -0.71 -2.34 11.63
N ASP A 126 -1.84 -2.92 12.01
CA ASP A 126 -3.02 -3.06 11.16
C ASP A 126 -3.79 -1.73 11.13
N THR A 127 -4.25 -1.31 9.96
CA THR A 127 -4.99 -0.03 9.81
C THR A 127 -6.52 -0.19 9.86
N GLY A 128 -7.03 -1.43 9.84
CA GLY A 128 -8.45 -1.71 9.64
C GLY A 128 -8.96 -1.47 8.22
N VAL A 129 -8.16 -0.86 7.33
CA VAL A 129 -8.60 -0.44 6.01
C VAL A 129 -8.52 -1.59 5.00
N GLN A 130 -9.64 -1.85 4.34
CA GLN A 130 -9.71 -2.71 3.15
C GLN A 130 -9.83 -1.85 1.90
N ILE A 131 -8.86 -1.99 0.98
CA ILE A 131 -8.91 -1.33 -0.33
C ILE A 131 -9.37 -2.36 -1.36
N THR A 132 -10.52 -2.11 -1.98
CA THR A 132 -11.08 -2.96 -3.04
C THR A 132 -11.32 -2.20 -4.35
N ALA A 133 -10.87 -0.94 -4.41
CA ALA A 133 -11.05 -0.09 -5.59
C ALA A 133 -10.27 -0.61 -6.80
N ILE A 134 -10.72 -0.20 -7.99
CA ILE A 134 -10.13 -0.56 -9.28
C ILE A 134 -9.88 0.73 -10.05
N ALA A 135 -8.60 1.04 -10.30
CA ALA A 135 -8.20 2.11 -11.19
C ALA A 135 -8.50 1.73 -12.64
N GLN A 136 -9.08 2.65 -13.40
CA GLN A 136 -9.28 2.51 -14.83
C GLN A 136 -8.06 3.08 -15.57
N GLU A 137 -7.55 2.30 -16.52
CA GLU A 137 -6.46 2.73 -17.38
C GLU A 137 -7.02 3.41 -18.63
N ALA A 138 -6.26 4.35 -19.19
CA ALA A 138 -6.62 5.05 -20.43
C ALA A 138 -6.39 4.15 -21.67
N CYS A 139 -6.99 2.96 -21.68
CA CYS A 139 -7.05 2.08 -22.85
C CYS A 139 -8.42 2.17 -23.53
N SER A 140 -8.46 2.09 -24.86
CA SER A 140 -9.72 1.98 -25.60
C SER A 140 -9.55 1.23 -26.92
N PRO A 141 -10.16 0.04 -27.09
CA PRO A 141 -10.88 -0.73 -26.05
C PRO A 141 -9.90 -1.36 -25.04
N CYS A 142 -10.17 -1.22 -23.75
CA CYS A 142 -9.45 -1.99 -22.73
C CYS A 142 -9.79 -3.48 -22.85
N ASP A 143 -8.80 -4.35 -22.67
CA ASP A 143 -9.07 -5.77 -22.53
C ASP A 143 -9.71 -6.05 -21.17
N THR A 144 -11.02 -6.25 -21.18
CA THR A 144 -11.82 -6.58 -20.00
C THR A 144 -12.01 -8.09 -19.81
N GLN A 145 -11.43 -8.93 -20.68
CA GLN A 145 -11.59 -10.38 -20.57
C GLN A 145 -10.83 -10.93 -19.36
N GLU A 146 -11.43 -11.96 -18.75
CA GLU A 146 -10.78 -12.82 -17.77
C GLU A 146 -9.83 -13.75 -18.53
N TRP A 147 -8.52 -13.57 -18.34
CA TRP A 147 -7.51 -14.44 -18.93
C TRP A 147 -7.50 -15.78 -18.18
N LYS A 148 -7.67 -16.90 -18.90
CA LYS A 148 -7.68 -18.26 -18.36
C LYS A 148 -6.32 -18.96 -18.47
#